data_AF-A0A397W3B3-F1
#
_entry.id   AF-A0A397W3B3-F1
#
_cell.length_a   1.000
_cell.length_b   1.000
_cell.length_c   1.000
_cell.angle_alpha   90.00
_cell.angle_beta   90.00
_cell.angle_gamma   90.00
#
_symmetry.space_group_name_H-M   'P 1'
#
loop_
_entity.id
_entity.type
_entity.pdbx_description
1 polymer ?
#
loop_
_entity_poly.entity_id
_entity_poly.type
_entity_poly.pdbx_seq_one_letter_code
_entity_poly.pdbx_strand_id
1 'polypeptide(L)'
;MHSRIRRQTSSCDSPQQLSKTAKVVDGRKTLSRFEDVFVVQKKSTFADNDHLALLTKKAEVFLLETFGNVYRKLGQSSIIKGRNEKIIYKLVSLDFTIDKKQMPLGFSSEHLLAYDKCDHCHLLLHNGTGKSFMVIACGHGYHESCFTILLNKKCLYCENVLKLDIRTNVSSFLSRLSKLATKKSNLKEFIDADDDSSQDQMISDEDDILEVLQKDKQALPRVEQAYSTALERFLNI
;
A
#
# COMPACT_ATOMS: atom_id res chain seq x y z
N MET A 1 -32.27 3.57 1.65
CA MET A 1 -32.04 3.36 0.20
C MET A 1 -31.90 1.87 -0.07
N HIS A 2 -32.76 1.23 -0.88
CA HIS A 2 -32.63 -0.21 -1.18
C HIS A 2 -31.69 -0.47 -2.37
N SER A 3 -30.91 -1.55 -2.33
CA SER A 3 -29.97 -1.94 -3.39
C SER A 3 -30.68 -2.13 -4.74
N ARG A 4 -30.00 -1.79 -5.85
CA ARG A 4 -30.56 -1.92 -7.22
C ARG A 4 -30.98 -3.35 -7.56
N ILE A 5 -30.28 -4.33 -7.00
CA ILE A 5 -30.61 -5.76 -7.13
C ILE A 5 -31.99 -6.00 -6.50
N ARG A 6 -32.22 -5.52 -5.27
CA ARG A 6 -33.49 -5.70 -4.56
C ARG A 6 -34.69 -5.02 -5.23
N ARG A 7 -34.45 -3.97 -6.03
CA ARG A 7 -35.50 -3.33 -6.87
C ARG A 7 -35.86 -4.14 -8.12
N GLN A 8 -34.99 -5.06 -8.54
CA GLN A 8 -35.12 -5.82 -9.80
C GLN A 8 -35.35 -7.32 -9.56
N THR A 9 -35.52 -7.73 -8.31
CA THR A 9 -35.76 -9.12 -7.91
C THR A 9 -37.03 -9.24 -7.09
N SER A 10 -37.78 -10.31 -7.29
CA SER A 10 -38.98 -10.67 -6.52
C SER A 10 -38.61 -11.56 -5.34
N SER A 11 -39.48 -11.62 -4.32
CA SER A 11 -39.35 -12.57 -3.21
C SER A 11 -39.46 -14.04 -3.65
N CYS A 12 -39.95 -14.30 -4.86
CA CYS A 12 -40.15 -15.64 -5.42
C CYS A 12 -39.06 -16.05 -6.42
N ASP A 13 -38.00 -15.25 -6.60
CA ASP A 13 -36.95 -15.58 -7.55
C ASP A 13 -36.06 -16.73 -7.06
N SER A 14 -35.78 -17.68 -7.96
CA SER A 14 -34.83 -18.76 -7.68
C SER A 14 -33.39 -18.25 -7.58
N PRO A 15 -32.48 -18.97 -6.91
CA PRO A 15 -31.06 -18.60 -6.82
C PRO A 15 -30.39 -18.38 -8.19
N GLN A 16 -30.77 -19.16 -9.21
CA GLN A 16 -30.25 -19.00 -10.57
C GLN A 16 -30.71 -17.70 -11.23
N GLN A 17 -31.97 -17.30 -10.98
CA GLN A 17 -32.52 -16.03 -11.47
C GLN A 17 -31.86 -14.84 -10.77
N LEU A 18 -31.65 -14.91 -9.45
CA LEU A 18 -30.93 -13.90 -8.68
C LEU A 18 -29.48 -13.73 -9.19
N SER A 19 -28.78 -14.84 -9.45
CA SER A 19 -27.42 -14.82 -10.02
C SER A 19 -27.37 -14.19 -11.41
N LYS A 20 -28.34 -14.52 -12.28
CA LYS A 20 -28.45 -13.93 -13.62
C LYS A 20 -28.74 -12.43 -13.55
N THR A 21 -29.67 -12.00 -12.69
CA THR A 21 -29.99 -10.59 -12.48
C THR A 21 -28.80 -9.81 -11.92
N ALA A 22 -28.08 -10.38 -10.95
CA ALA A 22 -26.87 -9.77 -10.41
C ALA A 22 -25.80 -9.55 -11.49
N LYS A 23 -25.55 -10.55 -12.35
CA LYS A 23 -24.60 -10.44 -13.48
C LYS A 23 -25.03 -9.38 -14.50
N VAL A 24 -26.32 -9.24 -14.78
CA VAL A 24 -26.83 -8.19 -15.69
C VAL A 24 -26.71 -6.80 -15.07
N VAL A 25 -27.00 -6.66 -13.77
CA VAL A 25 -26.83 -5.40 -13.04
C VAL A 25 -25.36 -4.98 -12.97
N ASP A 26 -24.46 -5.94 -12.77
CA ASP A 26 -23.01 -5.74 -12.74
C ASP A 26 -22.43 -5.42 -14.12
N GLY A 27 -22.83 -6.15 -15.16
CA GLY A 27 -22.46 -5.86 -16.55
C GLY A 27 -23.00 -4.51 -17.06
N ARG A 28 -24.14 -4.05 -16.54
CA ARG A 28 -24.65 -2.69 -16.79
C ARG A 28 -23.97 -1.60 -15.96
N LYS A 29 -23.23 -1.97 -14.91
CA LYS A 29 -22.35 -1.06 -14.17
C LYS A 29 -21.08 -0.77 -14.97
N THR A 30 -20.56 -1.78 -15.68
CA THR A 30 -19.39 -1.67 -16.57
C THR A 30 -19.72 -1.07 -17.95
N LEU A 31 -20.99 -1.11 -18.39
CA LEU A 31 -21.45 -0.37 -19.58
C LEU A 31 -21.61 1.12 -19.22
N SER A 32 -20.47 1.80 -19.21
CA SER A 32 -20.18 3.22 -19.37
C SER A 32 -20.97 4.27 -18.59
N ARG A 33 -22.11 4.03 -17.95
CA ARG A 33 -22.86 5.14 -17.32
C ARG A 33 -22.24 5.64 -16.02
N PHE A 34 -21.36 4.87 -15.38
CA PHE A 34 -20.58 5.33 -14.24
C PHE A 34 -19.35 6.10 -14.73
N GLU A 35 -18.66 5.61 -15.76
CA GLU A 35 -17.61 6.35 -16.44
C GLU A 35 -18.16 7.66 -17.02
N ASP A 36 -19.22 7.66 -17.83
CA ASP A 36 -19.80 8.86 -18.45
C ASP A 36 -20.31 9.93 -17.44
N VAL A 37 -20.59 9.56 -16.19
CA VAL A 37 -21.07 10.49 -15.14
C VAL A 37 -19.93 11.00 -14.24
N PHE A 38 -18.90 10.19 -13.98
CA PHE A 38 -17.75 10.55 -13.13
C PHE A 38 -16.50 10.91 -13.92
N VAL A 39 -16.37 10.39 -15.13
CA VAL A 39 -15.52 10.90 -16.21
C VAL A 39 -16.27 12.08 -16.81
N VAL A 40 -16.44 13.13 -16.01
CA VAL A 40 -16.30 14.45 -16.59
C VAL A 40 -14.89 14.43 -17.15
N GLN A 41 -14.74 14.17 -18.46
CA GLN A 41 -13.59 14.64 -19.21
C GLN A 41 -13.65 16.17 -19.13
N LYS A 42 -13.32 16.72 -17.96
CA LYS A 42 -12.68 18.01 -17.90
C LYS A 42 -11.43 17.75 -18.72
N LYS A 43 -11.47 18.06 -20.02
CA LYS A 43 -10.26 18.50 -20.71
C LYS A 43 -9.67 19.48 -19.72
N SER A 44 -8.59 19.10 -19.03
CA SER A 44 -7.99 19.99 -18.04
C SER A 44 -7.56 21.21 -18.84
N THR A 45 -8.36 22.26 -18.82
CA THR A 45 -8.03 23.55 -19.42
C THR A 45 -6.93 24.26 -18.63
N PHE A 46 -6.32 23.57 -17.67
CA PHE A 46 -5.67 24.15 -16.51
C PHE A 46 -4.18 23.80 -16.38
N ALA A 47 -3.67 22.73 -16.97
CA ALA A 47 -2.22 22.47 -16.97
C ALA A 47 -1.65 22.79 -18.36
N ASP A 48 -1.03 23.97 -18.51
CA ASP A 48 -0.11 24.21 -19.62
C ASP A 48 1.02 23.17 -19.57
N ASN A 49 1.66 22.88 -20.71
CA ASN A 49 2.81 21.98 -20.80
C ASN A 49 3.90 22.37 -19.79
N ASP A 50 4.08 23.68 -19.56
CA ASP A 50 5.03 24.21 -18.58
C ASP A 50 4.67 23.84 -17.14
N HIS A 51 3.38 23.71 -16.80
CA HIS A 51 2.95 23.27 -15.46
C HIS A 51 3.17 21.78 -15.25
N LEU A 52 2.85 20.97 -16.27
CA LEU A 52 3.12 19.53 -16.20
C LEU A 52 4.63 19.28 -16.14
N ALA A 53 5.43 20.02 -16.91
CA ALA A 53 6.89 19.98 -16.86
C ALA A 53 7.42 20.38 -15.49
N LEU A 54 6.88 21.46 -14.90
CA LEU A 54 7.25 21.91 -13.55
C LEU A 54 6.93 20.86 -12.48
N LEU A 55 5.71 20.29 -12.49
CA LEU A 55 5.31 19.25 -11.54
C LEU A 55 6.15 17.99 -11.70
N THR A 56 6.39 17.58 -12.94
CA THR A 56 7.26 16.45 -13.26
C THR A 56 8.66 16.68 -12.70
N LYS A 57 9.25 17.85 -12.96
CA LYS A 57 10.58 18.20 -12.47
C LYS A 57 10.64 18.27 -10.94
N LYS A 58 9.61 18.81 -10.28
CA LYS A 58 9.51 18.81 -8.81
C LYS A 58 9.45 17.38 -8.26
N ALA A 59 8.67 16.51 -8.90
CA ALA A 59 8.59 15.10 -8.53
C ALA A 59 9.94 14.40 -8.72
N GLU A 60 10.64 14.64 -9.84
CA GLU A 60 11.98 14.09 -10.08
C GLU A 60 12.98 14.52 -9.00
N VAL A 61 13.02 15.81 -8.64
CA VAL A 61 13.87 16.31 -7.54
C VAL A 61 13.54 15.60 -6.24
N PHE A 62 12.25 15.56 -5.87
CA PHE A 62 11.78 14.90 -4.66
C PHE A 62 12.20 13.43 -4.61
N LEU A 63 12.04 12.69 -5.71
CA LEU A 63 12.42 11.29 -5.80
C LEU A 63 13.94 11.10 -5.67
N LEU A 64 14.75 11.88 -6.39
CA LEU A 64 16.22 11.81 -6.31
C LEU A 64 16.73 12.09 -4.90
N GLU A 65 16.21 13.13 -4.25
CA GLU A 65 16.60 13.48 -2.89
C GLU A 65 16.14 12.41 -1.88
N THR A 66 14.91 11.92 -2.02
CA THR A 66 14.35 10.88 -1.16
C THR A 66 15.14 9.58 -1.26
N PHE A 67 15.34 9.05 -2.47
CA PHE A 67 16.08 7.81 -2.67
C PHE A 67 17.57 7.96 -2.35
N GLY A 68 18.17 9.12 -2.63
CA GLY A 68 19.54 9.41 -2.24
C GLY A 68 19.71 9.43 -0.72
N ASN A 69 18.76 10.02 0.01
CA ASN A 69 18.71 9.97 1.47
C ASN A 69 18.54 8.54 1.99
N VAL A 70 17.66 7.75 1.37
CA VAL A 70 17.47 6.33 1.72
C VAL A 70 18.75 5.54 1.55
N TYR A 71 19.45 5.70 0.43
CA TYR A 71 20.67 4.97 0.13
C TYR A 71 21.81 5.34 1.08
N ARG A 72 22.08 6.64 1.29
CA ARG A 72 23.14 7.09 2.21
C ARG A 72 22.95 6.61 3.65
N LYS A 73 21.69 6.40 4.05
CA LYS A 73 21.31 5.99 5.41
C LYS A 73 20.96 4.50 5.50
N LEU A 74 21.32 3.71 4.50
CA LEU A 74 21.07 2.27 4.50
C LEU A 74 21.69 1.61 5.75
N GLY A 75 20.94 0.73 6.41
CA GLY A 75 21.37 0.05 7.63
C GLY A 75 21.40 0.91 8.90
N GLN A 76 21.09 2.21 8.84
CA GLN A 76 21.11 3.09 10.02
C GLN A 76 19.79 3.06 10.81
N SER A 77 18.71 2.55 10.22
CA SER A 77 17.42 2.38 10.90
C SER A 77 17.52 1.33 12.02
N SER A 78 16.87 1.63 13.15
CA SER A 78 17.01 0.83 14.37
C SER A 78 15.66 0.48 14.99
N ILE A 79 15.63 -0.64 15.72
CA ILE A 79 14.49 -1.04 16.54
C ILE A 79 14.58 -0.35 17.90
N ILE A 80 13.50 0.34 18.29
CA ILE A 80 13.30 0.92 19.61
C ILE A 80 12.26 0.08 20.33
N LYS A 81 12.61 -0.46 21.50
CA LYS A 81 11.62 -1.08 22.40
C LYS A 81 10.91 0.03 23.16
N GLY A 82 9.61 0.21 22.91
CA GLY A 82 8.75 1.13 23.64
C GLY A 82 8.33 0.59 25.01
N ARG A 83 7.56 1.39 25.78
CA ARG A 83 6.88 0.89 27.00
C ARG A 83 5.93 -0.25 26.63
N ASN A 84 5.84 -1.28 27.48
CA ASN A 84 5.02 -2.49 27.30
C ASN A 84 5.42 -3.40 26.11
N GLU A 85 6.73 -3.57 25.85
CA GLU A 85 7.25 -4.48 24.81
C GLU A 85 6.81 -4.13 23.36
N LYS A 86 6.23 -2.95 23.16
CA LYS A 86 5.82 -2.46 21.85
C LYS A 86 7.06 -2.22 20.97
N ILE A 87 7.14 -2.92 19.84
CA ILE A 87 8.25 -2.79 18.89
C ILE A 87 7.99 -1.60 17.97
N ILE A 88 8.87 -0.61 18.01
CA ILE A 88 8.82 0.60 17.20
C ILE A 88 10.08 0.64 16.34
N TYR A 89 9.95 1.00 15.07
CA TYR A 89 11.06 1.17 14.15
C TYR A 89 11.35 2.66 13.93
N LYS A 90 12.61 3.07 14.06
CA LYS A 90 13.07 4.42 13.69
C LYS A 90 13.58 4.40 12.25
N LEU A 91 12.87 5.07 11.35
CA LEU A 91 13.23 5.21 9.94
C LEU A 91 14.11 6.45 9.76
N VAL A 92 15.44 6.28 9.84
CA VAL A 92 16.40 7.40 9.82
C VAL A 92 16.36 8.22 8.53
N SER A 93 15.99 7.59 7.41
CA SER A 93 15.88 8.24 6.11
C SER A 93 14.66 9.16 6.00
N LEU A 94 13.61 8.90 6.78
CA LEU A 94 12.36 9.65 6.76
C LEU A 94 12.14 10.50 8.02
N ASP A 95 13.02 10.36 9.02
CA ASP A 95 12.96 11.07 10.30
C ASP A 95 11.65 10.89 11.08
N PHE A 96 11.04 9.70 10.99
CA PHE A 96 9.89 9.33 11.81
C PHE A 96 9.99 7.89 12.34
N THR A 97 9.14 7.61 13.33
CA THR A 97 9.04 6.28 13.95
C THR A 97 7.71 5.63 13.61
N ILE A 98 7.72 4.32 13.36
CA ILE A 98 6.50 3.56 13.09
C ILE A 98 6.34 2.34 13.97
N ASP A 99 5.08 2.02 14.26
CA ASP A 99 4.74 0.79 14.94
C ASP A 99 4.97 -0.42 14.03
N LYS A 100 5.40 -1.55 14.60
CA LYS A 100 5.57 -2.82 13.89
C LYS A 100 4.33 -3.24 13.09
N LYS A 101 3.10 -2.90 13.52
CA LYS A 101 1.84 -3.21 12.81
C LYS A 101 1.69 -2.46 11.49
N GLN A 102 2.41 -1.36 11.31
CA GLN A 102 2.43 -0.59 10.06
C GLN A 102 3.53 -1.07 9.10
N MET A 103 4.37 -2.00 9.55
CA MET A 103 5.44 -2.56 8.73
C MET A 103 4.95 -3.74 7.87
N PRO A 104 5.63 -4.02 6.74
CA PRO A 104 5.44 -5.26 6.00
C PRO A 104 5.59 -6.50 6.89
N LEU A 105 4.89 -7.58 6.52
CA LEU A 105 4.82 -8.81 7.30
C LEU A 105 6.18 -9.43 7.68
N GLY A 106 7.21 -9.26 6.86
CA GLY A 106 8.56 -9.75 7.12
C GLY A 106 9.22 -9.09 8.33
N PHE A 107 8.89 -7.83 8.64
CA PHE A 107 9.29 -7.19 9.89
C PHE A 107 8.54 -7.73 11.11
N SER A 108 7.52 -8.55 10.88
CA SER A 108 6.80 -9.27 11.91
C SER A 108 7.30 -10.67 12.22
N SER A 109 8.10 -11.22 11.32
CA SER A 109 8.78 -12.51 11.48
C SER A 109 9.93 -12.42 12.48
N GLU A 110 10.24 -13.54 13.14
CA GLU A 110 11.42 -13.68 13.99
C GLU A 110 12.73 -13.62 13.19
N HIS A 111 12.67 -13.94 11.89
CA HIS A 111 13.76 -13.71 10.96
C HIS A 111 13.77 -12.24 10.53
N LEU A 112 14.80 -11.52 10.99
CA LEU A 112 15.09 -10.17 10.55
C LEU A 112 15.61 -10.18 9.11
N LEU A 113 15.18 -9.18 8.36
CA LEU A 113 15.53 -9.02 6.94
C LEU A 113 17.04 -8.83 6.77
N ALA A 114 17.67 -9.67 5.94
CA ALA A 114 19.02 -9.43 5.47
C ALA A 114 18.95 -8.52 4.24
N TYR A 115 19.30 -7.24 4.41
CA TYR A 115 19.10 -6.22 3.38
C TYR A 115 19.98 -6.40 2.12
N ASP A 116 21.09 -7.14 2.22
CA ASP A 116 22.04 -7.36 1.13
C ASP A 116 22.09 -8.83 0.66
N LYS A 117 21.38 -9.75 1.31
CA LYS A 117 21.48 -11.21 1.09
C LYS A 117 20.13 -11.83 0.77
N CYS A 118 20.19 -12.88 -0.04
CA CYS A 118 19.06 -13.71 -0.36
C CYS A 118 18.59 -14.45 0.88
N ASP A 119 17.32 -14.29 1.21
CA ASP A 119 16.66 -14.92 2.36
C ASP A 119 16.57 -16.45 2.25
N HIS A 120 16.85 -17.01 1.07
CA HIS A 120 16.91 -18.46 0.82
C HIS A 120 18.33 -19.03 0.82
N CYS A 121 19.24 -18.50 -0.02
CA CYS A 121 20.59 -19.08 -0.20
C CYS A 121 21.69 -18.33 0.56
N HIS A 122 21.34 -17.22 1.23
CA HIS A 122 22.23 -16.36 2.02
C HIS A 122 23.41 -15.73 1.25
N LEU A 123 23.44 -15.88 -0.08
CA LEU A 123 24.36 -15.18 -0.96
C LEU A 123 23.87 -13.75 -1.23
N LEU A 124 24.79 -12.86 -1.57
CA LEU A 124 24.47 -11.46 -1.89
C LEU A 124 23.41 -11.35 -2.99
N LEU A 125 22.37 -10.53 -2.77
CA LEU A 125 21.33 -10.22 -3.77
C LEU A 125 21.94 -9.50 -4.97
N HIS A 126 22.83 -8.55 -4.70
CA HIS A 126 23.56 -7.80 -5.69
C HIS A 126 25.06 -8.12 -5.59
N ASN A 127 25.58 -8.89 -6.55
CA ASN A 127 26.99 -9.30 -6.59
C ASN A 127 27.67 -8.95 -7.93
N GLY A 128 27.08 -8.07 -8.73
CA GLY A 128 27.60 -7.69 -10.05
C GLY A 128 27.52 -8.77 -11.14
N THR A 129 27.05 -9.99 -10.84
CA THR A 129 26.96 -11.08 -11.83
C THR A 129 25.69 -11.03 -12.71
N GLY A 130 24.93 -9.95 -12.65
CA GLY A 130 23.70 -9.77 -13.44
C GLY A 130 22.53 -10.67 -13.02
N LYS A 131 22.62 -11.38 -11.89
CA LYS A 131 21.50 -12.14 -11.34
C LYS A 131 20.40 -11.18 -10.89
N SER A 132 19.19 -11.36 -11.43
CA SER A 132 18.01 -10.63 -10.98
C SER A 132 17.67 -11.01 -9.55
N PHE A 133 17.26 -10.00 -8.78
CA PHE A 133 16.76 -10.16 -7.44
C PHE A 133 15.47 -9.38 -7.28
N MET A 134 14.69 -9.73 -6.26
CA MET A 134 13.43 -9.09 -5.96
C MET A 134 13.22 -9.01 -4.46
N VAL A 135 12.64 -7.90 -4.01
CA VAL A 135 12.07 -7.77 -2.67
C VAL A 135 10.56 -7.95 -2.82
N ILE A 136 10.01 -8.97 -2.17
CA ILE A 136 8.57 -9.24 -2.21
C ILE A 136 7.80 -8.35 -1.23
N ALA A 137 6.47 -8.29 -1.36
CA ALA A 137 5.63 -7.37 -0.56
C ALA A 137 5.76 -7.51 0.97
N CYS A 138 6.20 -8.68 1.47
CA CYS A 138 6.47 -8.84 2.90
C CYS A 138 7.82 -8.25 3.34
N GLY A 139 8.69 -7.80 2.43
CA GLY A 139 9.99 -7.19 2.72
C GLY A 139 11.19 -8.15 2.60
N HIS A 140 10.96 -9.45 2.43
CA HIS A 140 12.05 -10.42 2.20
C HIS A 140 12.61 -10.31 0.77
N GLY A 141 13.93 -10.44 0.64
CA GLY A 141 14.69 -10.34 -0.60
C GLY A 141 15.19 -11.70 -1.08
N TYR A 142 15.00 -12.00 -2.37
CA TYR A 142 15.44 -13.26 -2.97
C TYR A 142 16.08 -13.03 -4.33
N HIS A 143 16.99 -13.91 -4.74
CA HIS A 143 17.25 -14.09 -6.18
C HIS A 143 15.98 -14.57 -6.85
N GLU A 144 15.70 -14.08 -8.06
CA GLU A 144 14.48 -14.43 -8.79
C GLU A 144 14.34 -15.96 -8.97
N SER A 145 15.46 -16.63 -9.25
CA SER A 145 15.51 -18.10 -9.36
C SER A 145 15.25 -18.82 -8.04
N CYS A 146 15.77 -18.30 -6.92
CA CYS A 146 15.48 -18.87 -5.59
C CYS A 146 13.99 -18.76 -5.27
N PHE A 147 13.40 -17.59 -5.52
CA PHE A 147 11.98 -17.38 -5.24
C PHE A 147 11.08 -18.21 -6.17
N THR A 148 11.34 -18.19 -7.48
CA THR A 148 10.44 -18.80 -8.46
C THR A 148 10.62 -20.31 -8.56
N ILE A 149 11.86 -20.80 -8.61
CA ILE A 149 12.15 -22.22 -8.88
C ILE A 149 12.15 -23.02 -7.57
N LEU A 150 12.90 -22.56 -6.56
CA LEU A 150 13.11 -23.34 -5.33
C LEU A 150 11.95 -23.18 -4.34
N LEU A 151 11.41 -21.97 -4.22
CA LEU A 151 10.33 -21.65 -3.28
C LEU A 151 8.93 -21.65 -3.91
N ASN A 152 8.81 -21.91 -5.21
CA ASN A 152 7.53 -21.90 -5.94
C ASN A 152 6.70 -20.63 -5.67
N LYS A 153 7.37 -19.47 -5.69
CA LYS A 153 6.80 -18.14 -5.46
C LYS A 153 6.17 -17.94 -4.07
N LYS A 154 6.68 -18.64 -3.05
CA LYS A 154 6.24 -18.49 -1.66
C LYS A 154 7.35 -17.90 -0.81
N CYS A 155 6.99 -17.04 0.13
CA CYS A 155 7.93 -16.55 1.11
C CYS A 155 8.28 -17.68 2.09
N LEU A 156 9.58 -17.96 2.26
CA LEU A 156 10.09 -19.01 3.15
C LEU A 156 9.61 -18.82 4.60
N TYR A 157 9.61 -17.58 5.09
CA TYR A 157 9.30 -17.29 6.50
C TYR A 157 7.82 -16.96 6.71
N CYS A 158 7.21 -16.18 5.83
CA CYS A 158 5.86 -15.66 6.07
C CYS A 158 4.75 -16.70 5.85
N GLU A 159 4.94 -17.74 5.03
CA GLU A 159 3.88 -18.73 4.78
C GLU A 159 3.48 -19.45 6.07
N ASN A 160 4.45 -19.86 6.88
CA ASN A 160 4.19 -20.58 8.12
C ASN A 160 3.55 -19.68 9.19
N VAL A 161 4.01 -18.42 9.29
CA VAL A 161 3.41 -17.42 10.18
C VAL A 161 1.93 -17.22 9.84
N LEU A 162 1.61 -17.00 8.56
CA LEU A 162 0.22 -16.84 8.12
C LEU A 162 -0.63 -18.09 8.41
N LYS A 163 -0.11 -19.29 8.13
CA LYS A 163 -0.83 -20.54 8.44
C LYS A 163 -1.10 -20.69 9.93
N LEU A 164 -0.14 -20.35 10.78
CA LEU A 164 -0.28 -20.42 12.23
C LEU A 164 -1.28 -19.40 12.76
N ASP A 165 -1.20 -18.16 12.29
CA ASP A 165 -2.10 -17.08 12.69
C ASP A 165 -3.54 -17.37 12.26
N ILE A 166 -3.75 -17.88 11.05
CA ILE A 166 -5.08 -18.29 10.58
C ILE A 166 -5.64 -19.38 11.49
N ARG A 167 -4.86 -20.43 11.80
CA ARG A 167 -5.30 -21.50 12.70
C ARG A 167 -5.65 -20.97 14.07
N THR A 168 -4.80 -20.12 14.65
CA THR A 168 -5.01 -19.52 15.97
C THR A 168 -6.27 -18.68 16.01
N ASN A 169 -6.48 -17.83 15.00
CA ASN A 169 -7.66 -16.97 14.89
C ASN A 169 -8.94 -17.78 14.70
N VAL A 170 -8.92 -18.80 13.84
CA VAL A 170 -10.06 -19.71 13.64
C VAL A 170 -10.40 -20.45 14.93
N SER A 171 -9.42 -21.03 15.62
CA SER A 171 -9.64 -21.72 16.90
C SER A 171 -10.19 -20.78 17.98
N SER A 172 -9.67 -19.54 18.06
CA SER A 172 -10.17 -18.52 18.98
C SER A 172 -11.61 -18.10 18.68
N PHE A 173 -11.95 -17.94 17.40
CA PHE A 173 -13.29 -17.63 16.95
C PHE A 173 -14.28 -18.76 17.27
N LEU A 174 -13.94 -20.01 16.94
CA LEU A 174 -14.75 -21.19 17.25
C LEU A 174 -14.97 -21.35 18.75
N SER A 175 -13.94 -21.11 19.57
CA SER A 175 -14.06 -21.15 21.04
C SER A 175 -15.02 -20.08 21.59
N ARG A 176 -15.03 -18.89 21.00
CA ARG A 176 -15.97 -17.82 21.38
C ARG A 176 -17.40 -18.16 20.96
N LEU A 177 -17.59 -18.70 19.76
CA LEU A 177 -18.92 -19.14 19.29
C LEU A 177 -19.49 -20.27 20.15
N SER A 178 -18.70 -21.26 20.54
CA SER A 178 -19.17 -22.35 21.39
C SER A 178 -19.56 -21.88 22.80
N LYS A 179 -18.82 -20.90 23.35
CA LYS A 179 -19.16 -20.22 24.61
C LYS A 179 -20.42 -19.36 24.51
N LEU A 180 -20.70 -18.80 23.33
CA LEU A 180 -21.91 -18.01 23.09
C LEU A 180 -23.15 -18.91 22.94
N ALA A 181 -23.01 -20.04 22.24
CA ALA A 181 -24.07 -21.03 22.08
C ALA A 181 -24.52 -21.63 23.44
N THR A 182 -23.61 -21.69 24.42
CA THR A 182 -23.89 -22.13 25.79
C THR A 182 -24.44 -21.03 26.71
N LYS A 183 -24.34 -19.75 26.33
CA LYS A 183 -24.81 -18.57 27.09
C LYS A 183 -25.99 -17.84 26.43
N LYS A 184 -26.95 -18.58 25.88
CA LYS A 184 -28.11 -18.06 25.14
C LYS A 184 -29.06 -17.12 25.92
N SER A 185 -28.81 -16.80 27.19
CA SER A 185 -29.71 -15.96 27.99
C SER A 185 -29.36 -14.47 28.08
N ASN A 186 -28.21 -13.98 27.58
CA ASN A 186 -27.82 -12.58 27.75
C ASN A 186 -27.06 -11.99 26.54
N LEU A 187 -27.61 -12.13 25.32
CA LEU A 187 -27.02 -11.47 24.15
C LEU A 187 -27.53 -10.02 24.05
N LYS A 188 -26.84 -9.10 24.72
CA LYS A 188 -26.93 -7.67 24.40
C LYS A 188 -25.98 -7.43 23.22
N GLU A 189 -26.52 -6.93 22.12
CA GLU A 189 -25.76 -6.60 20.90
C GLU A 189 -24.65 -5.62 21.26
N PHE A 190 -23.40 -6.04 21.08
CA PHE A 190 -22.24 -5.15 21.03
C PHE A 190 -21.73 -5.18 19.59
N ILE A 191 -22.20 -4.23 18.80
CA ILE A 191 -21.53 -3.80 17.58
C ILE A 191 -21.42 -2.29 17.70
N ASP A 192 -20.46 -1.83 18.50
CA ASP A 192 -19.85 -0.54 18.23
C ASP A 192 -18.85 -0.82 17.12
N ALA A 193 -19.26 -0.53 15.89
CA ALA A 193 -18.33 -0.36 14.80
C ALA A 193 -17.58 0.95 15.09
N ASP A 194 -16.30 0.85 15.46
CA ASP A 194 -15.35 1.96 15.35
C ASP A 194 -15.25 2.31 13.85
N ASP A 195 -16.19 3.13 13.40
CA ASP A 195 -16.14 3.83 12.13
C ASP A 195 -15.46 5.17 12.38
N ASP A 196 -14.14 5.13 12.52
CA ASP A 196 -13.34 6.36 12.41
C ASP A 196 -12.13 6.10 11.51
N SER A 197 -12.41 6.07 10.21
CA SER A 197 -11.44 6.50 9.21
C SER A 197 -12.04 7.63 8.40
N SER A 198 -12.17 8.79 9.04
CA SER A 198 -12.30 10.07 8.35
C SER A 198 -11.00 10.41 7.62
N GLN A 199 -10.72 9.70 6.52
CA GLN A 199 -9.71 10.06 5.51
C GLN A 199 -10.37 10.46 4.19
N ASP A 200 -11.43 11.26 4.25
CA ASP A 200 -11.85 12.07 3.11
C ASP A 200 -11.43 13.53 3.37
N GLN A 201 -10.12 13.78 3.31
CA GLN A 201 -9.67 15.13 2.97
C GLN A 201 -9.91 15.29 1.47
N MET A 202 -11.10 15.77 1.10
CA MET A 202 -11.26 16.39 -0.21
C MET A 202 -10.23 17.53 -0.28
N ILE A 203 -9.31 17.44 -1.23
CA ILE A 203 -8.44 18.56 -1.60
C ILE A 203 -9.38 19.64 -2.13
N SER A 204 -9.72 20.60 -1.27
CA SER A 204 -10.68 21.67 -1.56
C SER A 204 -10.17 22.63 -2.63
N ASP A 205 -8.85 22.73 -2.82
CA ASP A 205 -8.25 23.92 -3.45
C ASP A 205 -7.15 23.56 -4.49
N GLU A 206 -7.45 22.67 -5.44
CA GLU A 206 -6.56 22.45 -6.60
C GLU A 206 -6.35 23.75 -7.41
N ASP A 207 -7.37 24.61 -7.45
CA ASP A 207 -7.37 25.88 -8.19
C ASP A 207 -6.39 26.92 -7.57
N ASP A 208 -6.24 26.95 -6.24
CA ASP A 208 -5.30 27.85 -5.55
C ASP A 208 -3.83 27.45 -5.78
N ILE A 209 -3.54 26.14 -5.83
CA ILE A 209 -2.19 25.63 -6.10
C ILE A 209 -1.76 26.03 -7.52
N LEU A 210 -2.66 25.91 -8.50
CA LEU A 210 -2.35 26.29 -9.87
C LEU A 210 -2.17 27.80 -10.04
N GLU A 211 -2.97 28.63 -9.37
CA GLU A 211 -2.84 30.08 -9.46
C GLU A 211 -1.49 30.58 -8.88
N VAL A 212 -1.00 29.93 -7.82
CA VAL A 212 0.35 30.16 -7.27
C VAL A 212 1.45 29.77 -8.26
N LEU A 213 1.29 28.65 -8.98
CA LEU A 213 2.27 28.19 -9.97
C LEU A 213 2.28 29.05 -11.25
N GLN A 214 1.14 29.61 -11.64
CA GLN A 214 1.01 30.50 -12.81
C GLN A 214 1.73 31.85 -12.65
N LYS A 215 1.82 32.36 -11.41
CA LYS A 215 2.43 33.68 -11.14
C LYS A 215 3.96 33.65 -11.10
N ASP A 216 4.58 32.48 -11.00
CA ASP A 216 6.04 32.33 -10.87
C ASP A 216 6.71 31.85 -12.16
N LYS A 217 6.99 32.79 -13.07
CA LYS A 217 7.73 32.53 -14.32
C LYS A 217 9.15 31.98 -14.11
N GLN A 218 9.71 32.10 -12.90
CA GLN A 218 11.03 31.57 -12.57
C GLN A 218 10.96 30.21 -11.88
N ALA A 219 9.77 29.64 -11.64
CA ALA A 219 9.64 28.36 -10.96
C ALA A 219 10.30 27.24 -11.76
N LEU A 220 10.06 27.17 -13.07
CA LEU A 220 10.60 26.10 -13.92
C LEU A 220 12.14 26.12 -13.99
N PRO A 221 12.81 27.23 -14.35
CA PRO A 221 14.27 27.29 -14.35
C PRO A 221 14.91 26.95 -12.99
N ARG A 222 14.28 27.38 -11.89
CA ARG A 222 14.76 27.08 -10.53
C ARG A 222 14.69 25.59 -10.22
N VAL A 223 13.60 24.92 -10.60
CA VAL A 223 13.44 23.48 -10.39
C VAL A 223 14.35 22.68 -11.32
N GLU A 224 14.62 23.13 -12.54
CA GLU A 224 15.60 22.51 -13.44
C GLU A 224 17.04 22.56 -12.88
N GLN A 225 17.41 23.69 -12.29
CA GLN A 225 18.69 23.81 -11.57
C GLN A 225 18.74 22.89 -10.34
N ALA A 226 17.65 22.83 -9.57
CA ALA A 226 17.53 21.92 -8.43
C ALA A 226 17.64 20.45 -8.87
N TYR A 227 17.02 20.08 -9.99
CA TYR A 227 17.10 18.76 -10.59
C TYR A 227 18.55 18.40 -10.96
N SER A 228 19.25 19.29 -11.65
CA SER A 228 20.65 19.07 -12.04
C SER A 228 21.53 18.84 -10.82
N THR A 229 21.33 19.64 -9.77
CA THR A 229 22.05 19.51 -8.48
C THR A 229 21.70 18.20 -7.77
N ALA A 230 20.41 17.83 -7.70
CA ALA A 230 19.95 16.61 -7.06
C ALA A 230 20.46 15.36 -7.80
N LEU A 231 20.48 15.41 -9.13
CA LEU A 231 20.99 14.34 -9.98
C LEU A 231 22.50 14.15 -9.79
N GLU A 232 23.28 15.24 -9.84
CA GLU A 232 24.73 15.18 -9.58
C GLU A 232 25.02 14.61 -8.20
N ARG A 233 24.30 15.06 -7.17
CA ARG A 233 24.41 14.49 -5.83
C ARG A 233 24.07 13.00 -5.83
N PHE A 234 23.01 12.58 -6.50
CA PHE A 234 22.55 11.19 -6.51
C PHE A 234 23.54 10.25 -7.21
N LEU A 235 24.14 10.70 -8.31
CA LEU A 235 25.13 9.92 -9.07
C LEU A 235 26.48 9.76 -8.35
N ASN A 236 26.77 10.64 -7.38
CA ASN A 236 27.99 10.63 -6.58
C ASN A 236 27.81 9.94 -5.21
N ILE A 237 26.66 9.29 -4.96
CA ILE A 237 26.40 8.45 -3.77
C ILE A 237 26.91 7.04 -4.01
#